data_AF-A0A6M3HSC8-F1
#
_entry.id   AF-A0A6M3HSC8-F1
#
_cell.length_a   1.000
_cell.length_b   1.000
_cell.length_c   1.000
_cell.angle_alpha   90.00
_cell.angle_beta   90.00
_cell.angle_gamma   90.00
#
_symmetry.space_group_name_H-M   'P 1'
#
loop_
_entity.id
_entity.type
_entity.pdbx_description
1 polymer ?
#
loop_
_entity_poly.entity_id
_entity_poly.type
_entity_poly.pdbx_seq_one_letter_code
_entity_poly.pdbx_strand_id
1 'polypeptide(L)'
;MKKPSFDMIDQPDDCNYKAEEGFSINKLNEYPKDIVELFKLIQAVRYDRIQLQEQYNDYREKLNNDRMELGTELIKIKKAYNAKIVTLQEEYNSVKSNTMIELAKLRQG
;
A
#
# COMPACT_ATOMS: atom_id res chain seq x y z
N MET A 1 -10.38 -12.60 21.52
CA MET A 1 -9.83 -11.44 22.24
C MET A 1 -10.72 -10.24 21.98
N LYS A 2 -11.32 -9.64 23.02
CA LYS A 2 -12.16 -8.45 22.89
C LYS A 2 -11.27 -7.23 22.61
N LYS A 3 -11.63 -6.38 21.64
CA LYS A 3 -10.97 -5.10 21.38
C LYS A 3 -11.15 -4.17 22.59
N PRO A 4 -10.16 -3.35 22.96
CA PRO A 4 -10.39 -2.30 23.96
C PRO A 4 -11.30 -1.22 23.36
N SER A 5 -12.33 -0.81 24.12
CA SER A 5 -13.10 0.41 23.87
C SER A 5 -12.30 1.58 24.42
N PHE A 6 -12.02 2.58 23.58
CA PHE A 6 -11.55 3.89 24.05
C PHE A 6 -12.79 4.77 24.18
N ASP A 7 -13.48 4.64 25.31
CA ASP A 7 -14.49 5.62 25.69
C ASP A 7 -13.71 6.89 26.08
N MET A 8 -13.72 7.89 25.20
CA MET A 8 -13.23 9.23 25.51
C MET A 8 -14.10 9.77 26.65
N ILE A 9 -13.54 9.78 27.85
CA ILE A 9 -14.12 10.53 28.96
C ILE A 9 -13.95 12.00 28.55
N ASP A 10 -15.05 12.67 28.23
CA ASP A 10 -15.10 14.12 28.07
C ASP A 10 -14.56 14.74 29.36
N GLN A 11 -13.31 15.21 29.31
CA GLN A 11 -12.74 16.02 30.37
C GLN A 11 -13.46 17.38 30.38
N PRO A 12 -13.79 17.93 31.55
CA PRO A 12 -14.37 19.26 31.62
C PRO A 12 -13.37 20.28 31.07
N ASP A 13 -13.85 21.10 30.13
CA ASP A 13 -13.17 22.24 29.49
C ASP A 13 -12.85 23.35 30.52
N ASP A 14 -11.99 23.08 31.50
CA ASP A 14 -11.48 24.10 32.42
C ASP A 14 -9.95 24.15 32.38
N CYS A 15 -9.43 24.17 31.15
CA CYS A 15 -8.04 24.53 30.88
C CYS A 15 -8.03 25.97 30.36
N ASN A 16 -8.05 26.94 31.27
CA ASN A 16 -7.65 28.32 30.96
C ASN A 16 -6.13 28.36 30.69
N TYR A 17 -5.68 27.63 29.67
CA TYR A 17 -4.34 27.75 29.10
C TYR A 17 -4.29 29.13 28.47
N LYS A 18 -3.77 30.10 29.22
CA LYS A 18 -3.24 31.31 28.58
C LYS A 18 -2.25 30.82 27.54
N ALA A 19 -2.55 31.05 26.27
CA ALA A 19 -1.63 30.72 25.18
C ALA A 19 -0.28 31.37 25.52
N GLU A 20 0.70 30.56 25.90
CA GLU A 20 2.07 31.03 26.10
C GLU A 20 2.50 31.74 24.81
N GLU A 21 3.21 32.85 24.95
CA GLU A 21 3.71 33.62 23.82
C GLU A 21 4.36 32.68 22.80
N GLY A 22 3.87 32.72 21.56
CA GLY A 22 4.39 31.89 20.48
C GLY A 22 5.90 32.06 20.31
N PHE A 23 6.54 31.01 19.78
CA PHE A 23 7.97 31.04 19.49
C PHE A 23 8.35 32.27 18.65
N SER A 24 9.39 32.99 19.07
CA SER A 24 9.88 34.19 18.40
C SER A 24 11.38 34.05 18.12
N ILE A 25 11.77 34.22 16.84
CA ILE A 25 13.18 34.27 16.43
C ILE A 25 13.93 35.38 17.17
N ASN A 26 13.27 36.51 17.43
CA ASN A 26 13.90 37.65 18.08
C ASN A 26 14.29 37.29 19.51
N LYS A 27 13.40 36.62 20.26
CA LYS A 27 13.69 36.11 21.60
C LYS A 27 14.75 35.01 21.59
N LEU A 28 14.74 34.13 20.59
CA LEU A 28 15.78 33.10 20.45
C LEU A 28 17.18 33.73 20.33
N ASN A 29 17.31 34.82 19.59
CA ASN A 29 18.59 35.49 19.38
C ASN A 29 19.11 36.27 20.61
N GLU A 30 18.28 36.47 21.64
CA GLU A 30 18.70 37.05 22.93
C GLU A 30 19.45 36.04 23.81
N TYR A 31 19.35 34.74 23.52
CA TYR A 31 20.07 33.69 24.24
C TYR A 31 21.54 33.60 23.83
N PRO A 32 22.40 32.98 24.67
CA PRO A 32 23.79 32.72 24.34
C PRO A 32 23.94 31.98 23.01
N LYS A 33 25.02 32.27 22.26
CA LYS A 33 25.27 31.69 20.92
C LYS A 33 25.16 30.17 20.89
N ASP A 34 25.70 29.49 21.89
CA ASP A 34 25.69 28.02 21.99
C ASP A 34 24.26 27.45 22.02
N ILE A 35 23.33 28.16 22.68
CA ILE A 35 21.91 27.77 22.75
C ILE A 35 21.23 27.98 21.39
N VAL A 36 21.53 29.08 20.72
CA VAL A 36 21.01 29.38 19.37
C VAL A 36 21.52 28.34 18.36
N GLU A 37 22.78 27.96 18.46
CA GLU A 37 23.39 26.95 17.59
C GLU A 37 22.81 25.55 17.84
N LEU A 38 22.63 25.18 19.11
CA LEU A 38 21.95 23.94 19.47
C LEU A 38 20.51 23.91 18.93
N PHE A 39 19.77 25.02 19.04
CA PHE A 39 18.42 25.11 18.47
C PHE A 39 18.43 24.90 16.95
N LYS A 40 19.36 25.55 16.23
CA LYS A 40 19.50 25.37 14.77
C LYS A 40 19.80 23.91 14.42
N LEU A 41 20.68 23.25 15.17
CA LEU A 41 21.00 21.84 14.99
C LEU A 41 19.77 20.95 15.20
N ILE A 42 18.99 21.20 16.26
CA ILE A 42 17.74 20.48 16.53
C ILE A 42 16.76 20.66 15.37
N GLN A 43 16.61 21.88 14.83
CA GLN A 43 15.72 22.13 13.70
C GLN A 43 16.20 21.45 12.42
N ALA A 44 17.50 21.45 12.14
CA ALA A 44 18.07 20.75 10.99
C ALA A 44 17.76 19.24 11.06
N VAL A 45 18.04 18.60 12.20
CA VAL A 45 17.74 17.18 12.41
C VAL A 45 16.24 16.87 12.29
N ARG A 46 15.37 17.76 12.80
CA ARG A 46 13.91 17.61 12.64
C ARG A 46 13.51 17.67 11.19
N TYR A 47 14.04 18.62 10.43
CA TYR A 47 13.76 18.78 9.01
C TYR A 47 14.21 17.55 8.22
N ASP A 48 15.44 17.09 8.44
CA ASP A 48 15.99 15.90 7.77
C ASP A 48 15.14 14.65 8.06
N ARG A 49 14.70 14.48 9.32
CA ARG A 49 13.82 13.38 9.71
C ARG A 49 12.47 13.44 8.99
N ILE A 50 11.88 14.63 8.85
CA ILE A 50 10.61 14.81 8.14
C ILE A 50 10.79 14.46 6.67
N GLN A 51 11.83 14.98 6.01
CA GLN A 51 12.12 14.65 4.62
C GLN A 51 12.31 13.14 4.40
N LEU A 52 13.08 12.48 5.26
CA LEU A 52 13.27 11.04 5.17
C LEU A 52 11.95 10.27 5.35
N GLN A 53 11.08 10.74 6.24
CA GLN A 53 9.77 10.13 6.45
C GLN A 53 8.86 10.29 5.24
N GLU A 54 8.87 11.47 4.61
CA GLU A 54 8.12 11.75 3.38
C GLU A 54 8.61 10.86 2.23
N GLN A 55 9.93 10.81 1.99
CA GLN A 55 10.52 9.93 0.97
C GLN A 55 10.18 8.45 1.22
N TYR A 56 10.25 7.99 2.47
CA TYR A 56 9.86 6.63 2.83
C TYR A 56 8.38 6.36 2.49
N ASN A 57 7.49 7.31 2.79
CA ASN A 57 6.07 7.19 2.49
C ASN A 57 5.83 7.11 0.97
N ASP A 58 6.53 7.93 0.18
CA ASP A 58 6.45 7.91 -1.28
C ASP A 58 6.88 6.55 -1.84
N TYR A 59 8.01 6.00 -1.38
CA TYR A 59 8.47 4.68 -1.80
C TYR A 59 7.50 3.57 -1.38
N ARG A 60 6.92 3.67 -0.18
CA ARG A 60 5.94 2.70 0.32
C ARG A 60 4.67 2.73 -0.51
N GLU A 61 4.18 3.91 -0.88
CA GLU A 61 3.02 4.06 -1.75
C GLU A 61 3.28 3.46 -3.12
N LYS A 62 4.41 3.81 -3.74
CA LYS A 62 4.84 3.25 -5.03
C LYS A 62 4.90 1.73 -4.98
N LEU A 63 5.55 1.16 -3.97
CA LEU A 63 5.66 -0.30 -3.82
C LEU A 63 4.28 -0.98 -3.73
N ASN A 64 3.33 -0.38 -3.02
CA ASN A 64 1.98 -0.93 -2.91
C ASN A 64 1.25 -0.91 -4.26
N ASN A 65 1.38 0.18 -5.01
CA ASN A 65 0.80 0.31 -6.34
C ASN A 65 1.40 -0.70 -7.31
N ASP A 66 2.73 -0.81 -7.36
CA ASP A 66 3.43 -1.77 -8.20
C ASP A 66 3.01 -3.22 -7.88
N ARG A 67 2.87 -3.55 -6.59
CA ARG A 67 2.38 -4.87 -6.15
C ARG A 67 0.94 -5.15 -6.61
N MET A 68 0.07 -4.14 -6.55
CA MET A 68 -1.32 -4.26 -6.99
C MET A 68 -1.41 -4.43 -8.52
N GLU A 69 -0.59 -3.70 -9.28
CA GLU A 69 -0.50 -3.80 -10.73
C GLU A 69 -0.03 -5.20 -11.15
N LEU A 70 1.09 -5.67 -10.60
CA LEU A 70 1.61 -7.02 -10.84
C LEU A 70 0.60 -8.11 -10.48
N GLY A 71 -0.12 -7.94 -9.37
CA GLY A 71 -1.18 -8.87 -8.97
C GLY A 71 -2.32 -8.91 -10.01
N THR A 72 -2.68 -7.76 -10.56
CA THR A 72 -3.71 -7.64 -11.60
C THR A 72 -3.27 -8.29 -12.91
N GLU A 73 -2.03 -8.06 -13.33
CA GLU A 73 -1.44 -8.69 -14.52
C GLU A 73 -1.40 -10.21 -14.38
N LEU A 74 -0.96 -10.72 -13.24
CA LEU A 74 -0.92 -12.15 -12.97
C LEU A 74 -2.31 -12.79 -13.08
N ILE A 75 -3.34 -12.13 -12.55
CA ILE A 75 -4.73 -12.59 -12.66
C ILE A 75 -5.17 -12.61 -14.13
N LYS A 76 -4.89 -11.56 -14.91
CA LYS A 76 -5.22 -11.49 -16.34
C LYS A 76 -4.58 -12.63 -17.11
N ILE A 77 -3.28 -12.84 -16.91
CA ILE A 77 -2.50 -13.90 -17.55
C ILE A 77 -3.07 -15.28 -17.19
N LYS A 78 -3.30 -15.54 -15.90
CA LYS A 78 -3.87 -16.81 -15.43
C LYS A 78 -5.25 -17.09 -16.04
N LYS A 79 -6.12 -16.08 -16.12
CA LYS A 79 -7.44 -16.20 -16.77
C LYS A 79 -7.29 -16.54 -18.26
N ALA A 80 -6.41 -15.84 -18.98
CA ALA A 80 -6.18 -16.08 -20.40
C ALA A 80 -5.67 -17.50 -20.69
N TYR A 81 -4.69 -17.98 -19.91
CA TYR A 81 -4.18 -19.34 -20.05
C TYR A 81 -5.23 -20.39 -19.69
N ASN A 82 -5.97 -20.20 -18.60
CA ASN A 82 -7.04 -21.11 -18.22
C ASN A 82 -8.11 -21.21 -19.31
N ALA A 83 -8.52 -20.09 -19.90
CA ALA A 83 -9.46 -20.09 -21.03
C ALA A 83 -8.91 -20.90 -22.21
N LYS A 84 -7.64 -20.67 -22.58
CA LYS A 84 -7.00 -21.41 -23.68
C LYS A 84 -6.88 -22.91 -23.40
N ILE A 85 -6.56 -23.31 -22.17
CA ILE A 85 -6.51 -24.71 -21.75
C ILE A 85 -7.88 -25.36 -21.91
N VAL A 86 -8.94 -24.70 -21.43
CA VAL A 86 -10.32 -25.21 -21.53
C VAL A 86 -10.71 -25.40 -22.99
N THR A 87 -10.48 -24.39 -23.85
CA THR A 87 -10.78 -24.51 -25.28
C THR A 87 -10.04 -25.67 -25.93
N LEU A 88 -8.74 -25.83 -25.70
CA LEU A 88 -7.97 -26.95 -26.24
C LEU A 88 -8.48 -28.31 -25.73
N GLN A 89 -8.93 -28.37 -24.48
CA GLN A 89 -9.47 -29.60 -23.91
C GLN A 89 -10.84 -29.96 -24.50
N GLU A 90 -11.69 -28.97 -24.75
CA GLU A 90 -12.96 -29.15 -25.47
C GLU A 90 -12.73 -29.60 -26.92
N GLU A 91 -11.80 -28.97 -27.64
CA GLU A 91 -11.41 -29.36 -29.00
C GLU A 91 -10.89 -30.80 -29.05
N TYR A 92 -9.98 -31.16 -28.13
CA TYR A 92 -9.46 -32.53 -28.04
C TYR A 92 -10.57 -33.55 -27.78
N ASN A 93 -11.48 -33.27 -26.85
CA ASN A 93 -12.59 -34.15 -26.54
C ASN A 93 -13.56 -34.30 -27.73
N SER A 94 -13.80 -33.21 -28.46
CA SER A 94 -14.62 -33.22 -29.68
C SER A 94 -14.00 -34.11 -30.76
N VAL A 95 -12.72 -33.91 -31.07
CA VAL A 95 -11.98 -34.72 -32.06
C VAL A 95 -11.98 -36.19 -31.65
N LYS A 96 -11.64 -36.50 -30.41
CA LYS A 96 -11.64 -37.88 -29.89
C LYS A 96 -12.99 -38.56 -30.04
N SER A 97 -14.07 -37.85 -29.72
CA SER A 97 -15.45 -38.35 -29.88
C SER A 97 -15.79 -38.62 -31.34
N ASN A 98 -15.49 -37.66 -32.22
CA ASN A 98 -15.76 -37.79 -33.65
C ASN A 98 -14.99 -38.95 -34.27
N THR A 99 -13.71 -39.11 -33.96
CA THR A 99 -12.90 -40.24 -34.43
C THR A 99 -13.45 -41.58 -33.95
N MET A 100 -13.93 -41.67 -32.70
CA MET A 100 -14.58 -42.88 -32.20
C MET A 100 -15.87 -43.21 -32.97
N ILE A 101 -16.68 -42.20 -33.27
CA ILE A 101 -17.92 -42.38 -34.06
C ILE A 101 -17.59 -42.85 -35.49
N GLU A 102 -16.61 -42.23 -36.14
CA GLU A 102 -16.17 -42.61 -37.49
C GLU A 102 -15.64 -44.05 -37.54
N LEU A 103 -14.79 -44.43 -36.57
CA LEU A 103 -14.28 -45.79 -36.45
C LEU A 103 -15.40 -46.82 -36.23
N ALA A 104 -16.41 -46.47 -35.42
CA ALA A 104 -17.55 -47.36 -35.19
C ALA A 104 -18.36 -47.57 -36.47
N LYS A 105 -18.61 -46.50 -37.25
CA LYS A 105 -19.29 -46.58 -38.55
C LYS A 105 -18.52 -47.46 -39.54
N LEU A 106 -17.19 -47.32 -39.62
CA LEU A 106 -16.33 -48.14 -40.48
C LEU A 106 -16.34 -49.63 -40.13
N ARG A 107 -16.63 -49.99 -38.88
CA ARG A 107 -16.71 -51.39 -38.43
C ARG A 107 -18.08 -52.04 -38.66
N GLN A 108 -19.11 -51.24 -38.96
CA GLN A 108 -20.49 -51.69 -39.18
C GLN A 108 -20.86 -51.79 -40.67
N GLY A 109 -20.06 -51.19 -41.56
CA GLY A 109 -20.12 -51.42 -43.01
C GLY A 109 -19.24 -52.60 -43.42
#